data_AF-A0A250E6M3-F1
#
_entry.id   AF-A0A250E6M3-F1
#
_cell.length_a   1.000
_cell.length_b   1.000
_cell.length_c   1.000
_cell.angle_alpha   90.00
_cell.angle_beta   90.00
_cell.angle_gamma   90.00
#
_symmetry.space_group_name_H-M   'P 1'
#
loop_
_entity.id
_entity.type
_entity.pdbx_description
1 polymer ?
#
loop_
_entity_poly.entity_id
_entity_poly.type
_entity_poly.pdbx_seq_one_letter_code
_entity_poly.pdbx_strand_id
1 'polypeptide(L)'
;MEKLVKIKNIYLTRLNNAQYLHFMIEVEKLVRTATLEKLQISEKLFQKFQENIKTLTEKAYENRSEQQTKELMKLDKERDNIVRYLLASIRNERKSHIVKRKEASESLYEATKNYKNVPTMEYNEESVAIRALLSDLASDKNAKDVATLGLTATLEHLKTLNEDFEKQMGDRTFVQSSKETGSTKKVRKETNLIYDEIALRAQSQSIAIPSVEASTFVAVLNKLIDDSLILSRSKQKPDASE
;
A
#
# COMPACT_ATOMS: atom_id res chain seq x y z
N MET A 1 13.91 -5.72 48.53
CA MET A 1 14.75 -5.81 47.33
C MET A 1 13.95 -5.21 46.18
N GLU A 2 14.48 -4.22 45.48
CA GLU A 2 13.86 -3.76 44.24
C GLU A 2 13.78 -4.92 43.24
N LYS A 3 12.61 -5.08 42.62
CA LYS A 3 12.37 -6.19 41.69
C LYS A 3 13.10 -5.89 40.38
N LEU A 4 14.16 -6.62 40.10
CA LEU A 4 14.88 -6.52 38.83
C LEU A 4 13.95 -6.90 37.67
N VAL A 5 13.83 -6.01 36.68
CA VAL A 5 13.05 -6.22 35.46
C VAL A 5 14.00 -6.55 34.33
N LYS A 6 13.77 -7.69 33.66
CA LYS A 6 14.53 -8.12 32.49
C LYS A 6 13.81 -7.73 31.20
N ILE A 7 14.54 -7.22 30.21
CA ILE A 7 14.03 -7.00 28.85
C ILE A 7 13.65 -8.35 28.22
N LYS A 8 12.43 -8.42 27.70
CA LYS A 8 11.85 -9.59 27.03
C LYS A 8 12.56 -9.81 25.69
N ASN A 9 12.56 -11.06 25.24
CA ASN A 9 13.08 -11.37 23.91
C ASN A 9 12.03 -11.03 22.84
N ILE A 10 12.48 -10.47 21.71
CA ILE A 10 11.65 -10.20 20.55
C ILE A 10 12.29 -10.81 19.29
N TYR A 11 11.48 -11.57 18.54
CA TYR A 11 11.92 -12.13 17.27
C TYR A 11 11.75 -11.09 16.14
N LEU A 12 12.68 -10.15 16.04
CA LEU A 12 12.67 -9.07 15.04
C LEU A 12 12.56 -9.57 13.58
N THR A 13 12.99 -10.81 13.33
CA THR A 13 12.88 -11.49 12.02
C THR A 13 11.44 -11.85 11.65
N ARG A 14 10.52 -11.97 12.62
CA ARG A 14 9.11 -12.26 12.39
C ARG A 14 8.27 -11.01 12.08
N LEU A 15 8.83 -9.82 12.31
CA LEU A 15 8.15 -8.56 12.00
C LEU A 15 8.26 -8.26 10.51
N ASN A 16 7.13 -7.97 9.87
CA ASN A 16 7.12 -7.43 8.51
C ASN A 16 7.82 -6.05 8.48
N ASN A 17 8.12 -5.52 7.29
CA ASN A 17 8.89 -4.27 7.17
C ASN A 17 8.23 -3.09 7.92
N ALA A 18 6.90 -2.95 7.87
CA ALA A 18 6.18 -1.87 8.53
C ALA A 18 6.17 -2.01 10.06
N GLN A 19 5.89 -3.22 10.57
CA GLN A 19 5.95 -3.54 12.00
C GLN A 19 7.35 -3.34 12.58
N TYR A 20 8.36 -3.78 11.83
CA TYR A 20 9.76 -3.62 12.21
C TYR A 20 10.16 -2.15 12.27
N LEU A 21 9.80 -1.37 11.24
CA LEU A 21 10.13 0.05 11.19
C LEU A 21 9.43 0.82 12.32
N HIS A 22 8.14 0.56 12.55
CA HIS A 22 7.40 1.15 13.67
C HIS A 22 8.08 0.84 15.00
N PHE A 23 8.45 -0.43 15.24
CA PHE A 23 9.15 -0.83 16.44
C PHE A 23 10.47 -0.06 16.63
N MET A 24 11.28 0.08 15.57
CA MET A 24 12.55 0.80 15.66
C MET A 24 12.37 2.32 15.88
N ILE A 25 11.34 2.94 15.30
CA ILE A 25 10.98 4.34 15.55
C ILE A 25 10.58 4.54 17.02
N GLU A 26 9.79 3.64 17.59
CA GLU A 26 9.40 3.73 19.00
C GLU A 26 10.59 3.53 19.95
N VAL A 27 11.53 2.63 19.60
CA VAL A 27 12.80 2.50 20.34
C VAL A 27 13.62 3.79 20.25
N GLU A 28 13.71 4.41 19.08
CA GLU A 28 14.45 5.68 18.89
C GLU A 28 13.88 6.81 19.76
N LYS A 29 12.55 6.94 19.80
CA LYS A 29 11.86 7.88 20.71
C LYS A 29 12.16 7.57 22.17
N LEU A 30 12.12 6.30 22.55
CA LEU A 30 12.35 5.88 23.93
C LEU A 30 13.78 6.18 24.40
N VAL A 31 14.78 6.01 23.53
CA VAL A 31 16.18 6.41 23.81
C VAL A 31 16.28 7.92 24.02
N ARG A 32 15.58 8.73 23.22
CA ARG A 32 15.56 10.20 23.40
C ARG A 32 14.95 10.61 24.74
N THR A 33 13.86 9.97 25.14
CA THR A 33 13.20 10.25 26.43
C THR A 33 14.09 9.90 27.61
N ALA A 34 14.80 8.77 27.54
CA ALA A 34 15.72 8.35 28.61
C ALA A 34 17.04 9.12 28.61
N THR A 35 17.43 9.75 27.49
CA THR A 35 18.71 10.39 27.18
C THR A 35 19.89 9.41 27.00
N LEU A 36 20.81 9.76 26.09
CA LEU A 36 21.94 8.90 25.73
C LEU A 36 22.87 8.65 26.92
N GLU A 37 23.11 9.67 27.76
CA GLU A 37 24.00 9.59 28.92
C GLU A 37 23.50 8.59 29.96
N LYS A 38 22.19 8.64 30.27
CA LYS A 38 21.57 7.76 31.26
C LYS A 38 21.48 6.32 30.80
N LEU A 39 21.60 6.06 29.50
CA LEU A 39 21.65 4.71 28.93
C LEU A 39 23.08 4.29 28.54
N GLN A 40 24.07 5.17 28.72
CA GLN A 40 25.46 4.96 28.29
C GLN A 40 25.58 4.62 26.80
N ILE A 41 24.75 5.25 25.96
CA ILE A 41 24.74 5.07 24.50
C ILE A 41 25.64 6.13 23.86
N SER A 42 26.55 5.72 22.97
CA SER A 42 27.38 6.68 22.25
C SER A 42 26.58 7.42 21.19
N GLU A 43 26.88 8.70 20.98
CA GLU A 43 26.21 9.53 19.98
C GLU A 43 26.40 8.96 18.57
N LYS A 44 27.58 8.44 18.25
CA LYS A 44 27.88 7.77 16.97
C LYS A 44 26.97 6.56 16.72
N LEU A 45 26.73 5.74 17.73
CA LEU A 45 25.84 4.57 17.62
C LEU A 45 24.39 5.03 17.37
N PHE A 46 23.94 6.06 18.10
CA PHE A 46 22.58 6.58 17.97
C PHE A 46 22.34 7.27 16.63
N GLN A 47 23.30 8.06 16.13
CA GLN A 47 23.24 8.64 14.78
C GLN A 47 23.13 7.53 13.71
N LYS A 48 23.92 6.46 13.85
CA LYS A 48 23.85 5.33 12.92
C LYS A 48 22.49 4.61 12.95
N PHE A 49 21.89 4.51 14.12
CA PHE A 49 20.53 3.97 14.28
C PHE A 49 19.50 4.81 13.52
N GLN A 50 19.60 6.14 13.62
CA GLN A 50 18.70 7.08 12.96
C GLN A 50 18.85 7.08 11.45
N GLU A 51 20.08 7.05 10.93
CA GLU A 51 20.36 6.88 9.50
C GLU A 51 19.69 5.61 8.97
N ASN A 52 19.84 4.50 9.69
CA ASN A 52 19.25 3.24 9.29
C ASN A 52 17.71 3.27 9.31
N ILE A 53 17.09 3.88 10.32
CA ILE A 53 15.62 4.08 10.37
C ILE A 53 15.15 4.93 9.18
N LYS A 54 15.85 6.02 8.88
CA LYS A 54 15.55 6.89 7.73
C LYS A 54 15.60 6.08 6.43
N THR A 55 16.71 5.38 6.19
CA THR A 55 16.90 4.53 5.02
C THR A 55 15.88 3.39 4.92
N LEU A 56 15.42 2.81 6.04
CA LEU A 56 14.37 1.80 6.03
C LEU A 56 12.99 2.38 5.74
N THR A 57 12.73 3.61 6.19
CA THR A 57 11.50 4.35 5.90
C THR A 57 11.37 4.63 4.41
N GLU A 58 12.41 5.15 3.78
CA GLU A 58 12.45 5.43 2.34
C GLU A 58 12.17 4.16 1.50
N LYS A 59 12.78 3.03 1.87
CA LYS A 59 12.55 1.75 1.18
C LYS A 59 11.17 1.16 1.42
N ALA A 60 10.55 1.43 2.56
CA ALA A 60 9.18 1.01 2.81
C ALA A 60 8.23 1.71 1.81
N TYR A 61 8.45 2.99 1.52
CA TYR A 61 7.72 3.72 0.50
C TYR A 61 8.01 3.21 -0.92
N GLU A 62 9.25 2.85 -1.23
CA GLU A 62 9.62 2.28 -2.53
C GLU A 62 8.87 0.97 -2.84
N ASN A 63 8.87 0.01 -1.91
CA ASN A 63 8.15 -1.26 -2.11
C ASN A 63 6.64 -1.04 -2.32
N ARG A 64 6.06 -0.08 -1.61
CA ARG A 64 4.65 0.31 -1.78
C ARG A 64 4.42 0.91 -3.17
N SER A 65 5.31 1.78 -3.63
CA SER A 65 5.25 2.37 -4.98
C SER A 65 5.30 1.31 -6.08
N GLU A 66 6.19 0.32 -5.97
CA GLU A 66 6.27 -0.78 -6.94
C GLU A 66 5.01 -1.67 -6.96
N GLN A 67 4.46 -1.96 -5.79
CA GLN A 67 3.20 -2.70 -5.67
C GLN A 67 2.04 -1.93 -6.32
N GLN A 68 1.92 -0.64 -6.00
CA GLN A 68 0.93 0.26 -6.61
C GLN A 68 1.10 0.36 -8.12
N THR A 69 2.33 0.40 -8.65
CA THR A 69 2.57 0.37 -10.11
C THR A 69 2.07 -0.93 -10.74
N LYS A 70 2.32 -2.08 -10.12
CA LYS A 70 1.82 -3.37 -10.64
C LYS A 70 0.29 -3.46 -10.61
N GLU A 71 -0.34 -2.94 -9.56
CA GLU A 71 -1.81 -2.90 -9.44
C GLU A 71 -2.42 -1.95 -10.47
N LEU A 72 -1.86 -0.75 -10.63
CA LEU A 72 -2.28 0.19 -11.67
C LEU A 72 -2.18 -0.40 -13.07
N MET A 73 -1.08 -1.08 -13.41
CA MET A 73 -0.94 -1.74 -14.72
C MET A 73 -1.96 -2.86 -14.95
N LYS A 74 -2.41 -3.54 -13.88
CA LYS A 74 -3.45 -4.57 -13.99
C LYS A 74 -4.82 -3.93 -14.23
N LEU A 75 -5.16 -2.90 -13.45
CA LEU A 75 -6.41 -2.15 -13.63
C LEU A 75 -6.48 -1.54 -15.02
N ASP A 76 -5.39 -0.93 -15.47
CA ASP A 76 -5.25 -0.37 -16.81
C ASP A 76 -5.58 -1.42 -17.89
N LYS A 77 -4.89 -2.55 -17.84
CA LYS A 77 -5.11 -3.68 -18.76
C LYS A 77 -6.56 -4.19 -18.72
N GLU A 78 -7.20 -4.16 -17.56
CA GLU A 78 -8.59 -4.57 -17.42
C GLU A 78 -9.55 -3.55 -18.08
N ARG A 79 -9.38 -2.25 -17.82
CA ARG A 79 -10.16 -1.18 -18.50
C ARG A 79 -10.04 -1.29 -20.01
N ASP A 80 -8.81 -1.43 -20.49
CA ASP A 80 -8.44 -1.72 -21.87
C ASP A 80 -9.25 -2.87 -22.48
N ASN A 81 -9.28 -4.02 -21.79
CA ASN A 81 -9.98 -5.21 -22.26
C ASN A 81 -11.49 -5.00 -22.28
N ILE A 82 -12.05 -4.34 -21.27
CA ILE A 82 -13.49 -4.06 -21.19
C ILE A 82 -13.92 -3.09 -22.29
N VAL A 83 -13.13 -2.04 -22.57
CA VAL A 83 -13.40 -1.13 -23.69
C VAL A 83 -13.33 -1.88 -25.02
N ARG A 84 -12.29 -2.70 -25.26
CA ARG A 84 -12.19 -3.53 -26.47
C ARG A 84 -13.38 -4.49 -26.62
N TYR A 85 -13.77 -5.15 -25.54
CA TYR A 85 -14.93 -6.05 -25.50
C TYR A 85 -16.21 -5.30 -25.85
N LEU A 86 -16.46 -4.15 -25.23
CA LEU A 86 -17.65 -3.33 -25.45
C LEU A 86 -17.79 -2.93 -26.93
N LEU A 87 -16.72 -2.36 -27.50
CA LEU A 87 -16.70 -1.93 -28.90
C LEU A 87 -16.81 -3.10 -29.87
N ALA A 88 -16.23 -4.25 -29.55
CA ALA A 88 -16.34 -5.47 -30.35
C ALA A 88 -17.76 -6.05 -30.31
N SER A 89 -18.40 -6.10 -29.13
CA SER A 89 -19.77 -6.56 -28.95
C SER A 89 -20.75 -5.72 -29.75
N ILE A 90 -20.65 -4.39 -29.67
CA ILE A 90 -21.46 -3.47 -30.49
C ILE A 90 -21.25 -3.74 -31.99
N ARG A 91 -19.99 -3.89 -32.44
CA ARG A 91 -19.70 -4.17 -33.85
C ARG A 91 -20.27 -5.51 -34.32
N ASN A 92 -20.21 -6.54 -33.49
CA ASN A 92 -20.67 -7.89 -33.84
C ASN A 92 -22.19 -7.98 -33.91
N GLU A 93 -22.91 -7.31 -33.01
CA GLU A 93 -24.39 -7.31 -32.98
C GLU A 93 -25.02 -6.67 -34.22
N ARG A 94 -24.26 -5.89 -35.00
CA ARG A 94 -24.71 -5.37 -36.31
C ARG A 94 -24.99 -6.47 -37.35
N LYS A 95 -24.48 -7.68 -37.09
CA LYS A 95 -24.73 -8.87 -37.92
C LYS A 95 -25.77 -9.80 -37.31
N SER A 96 -26.41 -9.40 -36.20
CA SER A 96 -27.42 -10.20 -35.52
C SER A 96 -28.61 -10.46 -36.44
N HIS A 97 -29.13 -11.69 -36.40
CA HIS A 97 -30.39 -12.04 -37.08
C HIS A 97 -31.61 -11.45 -36.35
N ILE A 98 -31.43 -10.99 -35.11
CA ILE A 98 -32.47 -10.35 -34.30
C ILE A 98 -32.50 -8.86 -34.67
N VAL A 99 -33.53 -8.45 -35.41
CA VAL A 99 -33.66 -7.09 -35.98
C VAL A 99 -33.47 -5.99 -34.92
N LYS A 100 -34.13 -6.11 -33.76
CA LYS A 100 -34.00 -5.12 -32.66
C LYS A 100 -32.56 -4.97 -32.16
N ARG A 101 -31.80 -6.07 -32.07
CA ARG A 101 -30.40 -6.02 -31.63
C ARG A 101 -29.52 -5.40 -32.72
N LYS A 102 -29.79 -5.74 -33.99
CA LYS A 102 -29.10 -5.14 -35.11
C LYS A 102 -29.28 -3.61 -35.16
N GLU A 103 -30.52 -3.12 -35.09
CA GLU A 103 -30.83 -1.68 -35.09
C GLU A 103 -30.19 -0.95 -33.91
N ALA A 104 -30.32 -1.51 -32.69
CA ALA A 104 -29.67 -0.98 -31.49
C ALA A 104 -28.14 -0.88 -31.66
N SER A 105 -27.51 -1.91 -32.23
CA SER A 105 -26.08 -1.93 -32.45
C SER A 105 -25.59 -0.96 -33.54
N GLU A 106 -26.40 -0.69 -34.57
CA GLU A 106 -26.09 0.31 -35.59
C GLU A 106 -26.12 1.72 -34.99
N SER A 107 -27.14 2.03 -34.18
CA SER A 107 -27.25 3.27 -33.40
C SER A 107 -26.05 3.47 -32.47
N LEU A 108 -25.73 2.47 -31.65
CA LEU A 108 -24.59 2.52 -30.72
C LEU A 108 -23.23 2.57 -31.42
N TYR A 109 -23.08 1.95 -32.59
CA TYR A 109 -21.85 2.02 -33.36
C TYR A 109 -21.53 3.46 -33.78
N GLU A 110 -22.54 4.23 -34.22
CA GLU A 110 -22.35 5.63 -34.59
C GLU A 110 -21.94 6.51 -33.40
N ALA A 111 -22.47 6.24 -32.21
CA ALA A 111 -22.07 6.92 -30.97
C ALA A 111 -20.64 6.54 -30.54
N THR A 112 -20.23 5.29 -30.75
CA THR A 112 -18.98 4.75 -30.20
C THR A 112 -17.78 4.76 -31.16
N LYS A 113 -17.97 5.01 -32.46
CA LYS A 113 -16.92 4.87 -33.49
C LYS A 113 -15.63 5.67 -33.25
N ASN A 114 -15.73 6.80 -32.55
CA ASN A 114 -14.59 7.67 -32.24
C ASN A 114 -13.75 7.15 -31.06
N TYR A 115 -14.26 6.21 -30.27
CA TYR A 115 -13.59 5.67 -29.08
C TYR A 115 -12.67 4.46 -29.38
N LYS A 116 -12.45 4.13 -30.66
CA LYS A 116 -11.64 2.98 -31.08
C LYS A 116 -10.19 2.98 -30.55
N ASN A 117 -9.64 4.16 -30.27
CA ASN A 117 -8.25 4.33 -29.84
C ASN A 117 -8.12 4.53 -28.32
N VAL A 118 -9.22 4.51 -27.55
CA VAL A 118 -9.19 4.67 -26.08
C VAL A 118 -8.19 3.71 -25.43
N PRO A 119 -8.15 2.41 -25.78
CA PRO A 119 -7.21 1.45 -25.17
C PRO A 119 -5.72 1.61 -25.55
N THR A 120 -5.37 2.73 -26.18
CA THR A 120 -4.01 3.06 -26.60
C THR A 120 -3.59 4.47 -26.16
N MET A 121 -4.48 5.18 -25.45
CA MET A 121 -4.23 6.52 -24.93
C MET A 121 -3.35 6.47 -23.69
N GLU A 122 -2.73 7.59 -23.35
CA GLU A 122 -2.04 7.76 -22.07
C GLU A 122 -3.05 7.73 -20.91
N TYR A 123 -2.63 7.28 -19.72
CA TYR A 123 -3.53 6.99 -18.59
C TYR A 123 -4.57 8.06 -18.25
N ASN A 124 -4.16 9.34 -18.26
CA ASN A 124 -5.07 10.45 -17.96
C ASN A 124 -6.05 10.72 -19.11
N GLU A 125 -5.56 10.64 -20.35
CA GLU A 125 -6.38 10.82 -21.54
C GLU A 125 -7.40 9.68 -21.69
N GLU A 126 -6.97 8.45 -21.45
CA GLU A 126 -7.83 7.27 -21.42
C GLU A 126 -8.94 7.43 -20.38
N SER A 127 -8.61 7.84 -19.15
CA SER A 127 -9.59 7.99 -18.08
C SER A 127 -10.66 9.05 -18.42
N VAL A 128 -10.25 10.15 -19.06
CA VAL A 128 -11.19 11.16 -19.57
C VAL A 128 -12.05 10.60 -20.71
N ALA A 129 -11.45 9.85 -21.63
CA ALA A 129 -12.17 9.27 -22.76
C ALA A 129 -13.14 8.16 -22.33
N ILE A 130 -12.80 7.35 -21.32
CA ILE A 130 -13.71 6.36 -20.70
C ILE A 130 -14.90 7.07 -20.04
N ARG A 131 -14.68 8.18 -19.32
CA ARG A 131 -15.78 8.99 -18.76
C ARG A 131 -16.71 9.50 -19.85
N ALA A 132 -16.16 10.02 -20.94
CA ALA A 132 -16.95 10.48 -22.09
C ALA A 132 -17.73 9.33 -22.74
N LEU A 133 -17.11 8.17 -22.97
CA LEU A 133 -17.76 6.97 -23.51
C LEU A 133 -18.92 6.50 -22.62
N LEU A 134 -18.71 6.43 -21.31
CA LEU A 134 -19.74 6.05 -20.35
C LEU A 134 -20.91 7.04 -20.36
N SER A 135 -20.62 8.35 -20.43
CA SER A 135 -21.64 9.40 -20.51
C SER A 135 -22.45 9.30 -21.80
N ASP A 136 -21.80 9.09 -22.95
CA ASP A 136 -22.48 8.97 -24.23
C ASP A 136 -23.40 7.74 -24.26
N LEU A 137 -22.95 6.61 -23.70
CA LEU A 137 -23.74 5.38 -23.64
C LEU A 137 -24.87 5.42 -22.60
N ALA A 138 -24.71 6.22 -21.54
CA ALA A 138 -25.74 6.44 -20.53
C ALA A 138 -26.81 7.47 -20.96
N SER A 139 -26.60 8.19 -22.06
CA SER A 139 -27.59 9.17 -22.55
C SER A 139 -28.95 8.52 -22.84
N ASP A 140 -30.04 9.29 -22.65
CA ASP A 140 -31.42 8.80 -22.85
C ASP A 140 -31.65 8.18 -24.23
N LYS A 141 -30.89 8.66 -25.23
CA LYS A 141 -30.90 8.13 -26.60
C LYS A 141 -30.34 6.71 -26.69
N ASN A 142 -29.26 6.42 -25.97
CA ASN A 142 -28.48 5.19 -26.12
C ASN A 142 -28.78 4.14 -25.04
N ALA A 143 -29.30 4.55 -23.87
CA ALA A 143 -29.53 3.67 -22.73
C ALA A 143 -30.46 2.47 -23.06
N LYS A 144 -31.49 2.69 -23.88
CA LYS A 144 -32.40 1.62 -24.35
C LYS A 144 -31.69 0.61 -25.25
N ASP A 145 -30.81 1.09 -26.12
CA ASP A 145 -30.05 0.25 -27.04
C ASP A 145 -28.99 -0.57 -26.27
N VAL A 146 -28.34 0.04 -25.27
CA VAL A 146 -27.41 -0.64 -24.35
C VAL A 146 -28.11 -1.79 -23.63
N ALA A 147 -29.31 -1.54 -23.08
CA ALA A 147 -30.11 -2.58 -22.42
C ALA A 147 -30.52 -3.68 -23.40
N THR A 148 -30.90 -3.32 -24.64
CA THR A 148 -31.26 -4.28 -25.70
C THR A 148 -30.10 -5.22 -26.07
N LEU A 149 -28.86 -4.73 -25.98
CA LEU A 149 -27.66 -5.55 -26.20
C LEU A 149 -27.15 -6.26 -24.93
N GLY A 150 -27.74 -6.01 -23.77
CA GLY A 150 -27.31 -6.60 -22.49
C GLY A 150 -25.97 -6.07 -21.97
N LEU A 151 -25.59 -4.84 -22.33
CA LEU A 151 -24.28 -4.26 -22.01
C LEU A 151 -24.26 -3.45 -20.71
N THR A 152 -25.40 -3.31 -20.01
CA THR A 152 -25.52 -2.49 -18.79
C THR A 152 -24.50 -2.86 -17.71
N ALA A 153 -24.39 -4.15 -17.38
CA ALA A 153 -23.43 -4.62 -16.37
C ALA A 153 -21.97 -4.38 -16.79
N THR A 154 -21.68 -4.42 -18.10
CA THR A 154 -20.34 -4.10 -18.63
C THR A 154 -20.00 -2.62 -18.44
N LEU A 155 -20.97 -1.71 -18.61
CA LEU A 155 -20.75 -0.28 -18.37
C LEU A 155 -20.55 0.04 -16.89
N GLU A 156 -21.33 -0.60 -16.02
CA GLU A 156 -21.16 -0.45 -14.57
C GLU A 156 -19.78 -0.94 -14.12
N HIS A 157 -19.35 -2.11 -14.60
CA HIS A 157 -18.01 -2.63 -14.31
C HIS A 157 -16.90 -1.69 -14.81
N LEU A 158 -17.02 -1.20 -16.05
CA LEU A 158 -16.05 -0.24 -16.61
C LEU A 158 -15.97 1.05 -15.80
N LYS A 159 -17.12 1.55 -15.32
CA LYS A 159 -17.19 2.73 -14.47
C LYS A 159 -16.43 2.51 -13.16
N THR A 160 -16.70 1.40 -12.47
CA THR A 160 -16.01 1.06 -11.22
C THR A 160 -14.50 0.93 -11.43
N LEU A 161 -14.06 0.22 -12.49
CA LEU A 161 -12.63 0.10 -12.80
C LEU A 161 -11.97 1.45 -13.07
N ASN A 162 -12.66 2.38 -13.75
CA ASN A 162 -12.10 3.69 -14.03
C ASN A 162 -11.98 4.57 -12.77
N GLU A 163 -12.99 4.53 -11.89
CA GLU A 163 -12.96 5.23 -10.60
C GLU A 163 -11.85 4.70 -9.68
N ASP A 164 -11.68 3.37 -9.63
CA ASP A 164 -10.61 2.73 -8.86
C ASP A 164 -9.21 3.10 -9.39
N PHE A 165 -9.06 3.15 -10.71
CA PHE A 165 -7.80 3.56 -11.35
C PHE A 165 -7.43 5.01 -11.01
N GLU A 166 -8.37 5.95 -11.16
CA GLU A 166 -8.14 7.38 -10.86
C GLU A 166 -7.73 7.59 -9.40
N LYS A 167 -8.37 6.86 -8.47
CA LYS A 167 -8.02 6.89 -7.05
C LYS A 167 -6.59 6.40 -6.79
N GLN A 168 -6.21 5.25 -7.35
CA GLN A 168 -4.85 4.71 -7.17
C GLN A 168 -3.77 5.58 -7.82
N MET A 169 -4.09 6.23 -8.93
CA MET A 169 -3.17 7.14 -9.62
C MET A 169 -2.88 8.40 -8.79
N GLY A 170 -3.89 8.94 -8.10
CA GLY A 170 -3.72 10.02 -7.13
C GLY A 170 -2.79 9.62 -5.97
N ASP A 171 -3.03 8.46 -5.37
CA ASP A 171 -2.22 7.94 -4.26
C ASP A 171 -0.74 7.71 -4.64
N ARG A 172 -0.48 7.24 -5.86
CA ARG A 172 0.89 7.03 -6.36
C ARG A 172 1.66 8.33 -6.52
N THR A 173 1.01 9.38 -7.02
CA THR A 173 1.64 10.70 -7.23
C THR A 173 2.17 11.28 -5.92
N PHE A 174 1.43 11.09 -4.83
CA PHE A 174 1.87 11.45 -3.48
C PHE A 174 3.12 10.67 -3.05
N VAL A 175 3.13 9.34 -3.21
CA VAL A 175 4.25 8.47 -2.78
C VAL A 175 5.55 8.75 -3.56
N GLN A 176 5.47 9.06 -4.85
CA GLN A 176 6.65 9.22 -5.70
C GLN A 176 7.45 10.51 -5.42
N SER A 177 6.85 11.49 -4.75
CA SER A 177 7.49 12.77 -4.37
C SER A 177 8.57 12.66 -3.26
N SER A 178 8.76 11.47 -2.66
CA SER A 178 9.49 11.30 -1.39
C SER A 178 10.72 10.35 -1.45
N LYS A 179 11.43 10.22 -2.59
CA LYS A 179 12.30 9.05 -2.87
C LYS A 179 13.85 9.27 -2.78
N GLU A 180 14.55 8.43 -2.00
CA GLU A 180 16.02 8.10 -2.04
C GLU A 180 16.22 6.58 -1.77
N THR A 181 17.32 5.94 -2.24
CA THR A 181 17.42 4.46 -2.41
C THR A 181 18.58 3.73 -1.69
N GLY A 182 18.36 2.46 -1.28
CA GLY A 182 19.40 1.50 -0.85
C GLY A 182 18.89 0.05 -0.59
N SER A 183 19.70 -0.91 -0.12
CA SER A 183 19.26 -2.32 0.13
C SER A 183 18.66 -2.59 1.53
N THR A 184 17.37 -2.97 1.66
CA THR A 184 16.64 -3.10 2.95
C THR A 184 17.21 -4.18 3.88
N LYS A 185 17.56 -5.34 3.34
CA LYS A 185 17.98 -6.51 4.14
C LYS A 185 19.29 -6.28 4.89
N LYS A 186 20.25 -5.60 4.26
CA LYS A 186 21.53 -5.23 4.90
C LYS A 186 21.28 -4.25 6.04
N VAL A 187 20.49 -3.21 5.79
CA VAL A 187 20.18 -2.19 6.79
C VAL A 187 19.42 -2.77 7.99
N ARG A 188 18.45 -3.70 7.79
CA ARG A 188 17.79 -4.40 8.92
C ARG A 188 18.77 -5.20 9.77
N LYS A 189 19.75 -5.88 9.17
CA LYS A 189 20.76 -6.63 9.93
C LYS A 189 21.61 -5.71 10.80
N GLU A 190 22.07 -4.60 10.24
CA GLU A 190 22.86 -3.61 10.97
C GLU A 190 22.03 -2.95 12.08
N THR A 191 20.79 -2.59 11.79
CA THR A 191 19.85 -2.00 12.77
C THR A 191 19.54 -2.95 13.92
N ASN A 192 19.44 -4.26 13.67
CA ASN A 192 19.27 -5.26 14.74
C ASN A 192 20.45 -5.27 15.71
N LEU A 193 21.68 -5.24 15.19
CA LEU A 193 22.88 -5.22 16.04
C LEU A 193 22.91 -3.97 16.93
N ILE A 194 22.53 -2.81 16.36
CA ILE A 194 22.45 -1.56 17.11
C ILE A 194 21.35 -1.62 18.18
N TYR A 195 20.17 -2.16 17.84
CA TYR A 195 19.10 -2.38 18.80
C TYR A 195 19.53 -3.30 19.97
N ASP A 196 20.19 -4.42 19.65
CA ASP A 196 20.68 -5.37 20.66
C ASP A 196 21.68 -4.69 21.61
N GLU A 197 22.57 -3.85 21.08
CA GLU A 197 23.51 -3.07 21.89
C GLU A 197 22.79 -2.05 22.78
N ILE A 198 21.81 -1.30 22.24
CA ILE A 198 20.99 -0.34 23.00
C ILE A 198 20.26 -1.05 24.16
N ALA A 199 19.59 -2.17 23.88
CA ALA A 199 18.85 -2.94 24.87
C ALA A 199 19.79 -3.49 25.96
N LEU A 200 20.96 -4.01 25.57
CA LEU A 200 21.95 -4.54 26.52
C LEU A 200 22.50 -3.45 27.44
N ARG A 201 22.85 -2.28 26.89
CA ARG A 201 23.35 -1.13 27.67
C ARG A 201 22.28 -0.62 28.63
N ALA A 202 21.05 -0.45 28.16
CA ALA A 202 19.93 0.00 28.99
C ALA A 202 19.62 -0.98 30.14
N GLN A 203 19.60 -2.29 29.85
CA GLN A 203 19.44 -3.33 30.88
C GLN A 203 20.57 -3.29 31.91
N SER A 204 21.82 -3.20 31.44
CA SER A 204 23.00 -3.20 32.31
C SER A 204 22.99 -1.97 33.23
N GLN A 205 22.65 -0.81 32.67
CA GLN A 205 22.58 0.43 33.44
C GLN A 205 21.46 0.43 34.47
N SER A 206 20.27 -0.08 34.11
CA SER A 206 19.15 -0.23 35.05
C SER A 206 19.47 -1.12 36.24
N ILE A 207 20.37 -2.11 36.09
CA ILE A 207 20.81 -3.01 37.17
C ILE A 207 21.99 -2.42 37.94
N ALA A 208 23.02 -1.94 37.23
CA ALA A 208 24.29 -1.54 37.83
C ALA A 208 24.21 -0.17 38.53
N ILE A 209 23.46 0.77 37.95
CA ILE A 209 23.26 2.12 38.48
C ILE A 209 21.78 2.48 38.28
N PRO A 210 20.88 2.00 39.15
CA PRO A 210 19.45 2.21 39.00
C PRO A 210 19.10 3.69 38.89
N SER A 211 18.42 4.06 37.81
CA SER A 211 17.85 5.39 37.59
C SER A 211 16.40 5.26 37.18
N VAL A 212 15.61 6.31 37.41
CA VAL A 212 14.19 6.35 37.02
C VAL A 212 14.08 6.21 35.50
N GLU A 213 14.97 6.84 34.76
CA GLU A 213 15.02 6.83 33.29
C GLU A 213 15.35 5.43 32.74
N ALA A 214 16.39 4.77 33.25
CA ALA A 214 16.78 3.44 32.80
C ALA A 214 15.72 2.38 33.15
N SER A 215 15.12 2.47 34.35
CA SER A 215 14.06 1.56 34.78
C SER A 215 12.76 1.77 33.97
N THR A 216 12.43 3.03 33.67
CA THR A 216 11.29 3.38 32.80
C THR A 216 11.52 2.90 31.38
N PHE A 217 12.72 3.05 30.84
CA PHE A 217 13.10 2.53 29.52
C PHE A 217 12.84 1.02 29.44
N VAL A 218 13.34 0.24 30.39
CA VAL A 218 13.16 -1.22 30.42
C VAL A 218 11.68 -1.61 30.51
N ALA A 219 10.91 -0.93 31.35
CA ALA A 219 9.47 -1.18 31.51
C ALA A 219 8.68 -0.87 30.22
N VAL A 220 8.92 0.29 29.61
CA VAL A 220 8.23 0.72 28.39
C VAL A 220 8.66 -0.14 27.19
N LEU A 221 9.93 -0.50 27.06
CA LEU A 221 10.40 -1.39 26.02
C LEU A 221 9.74 -2.78 26.13
N ASN A 222 9.59 -3.31 27.34
CA ASN A 222 8.87 -4.57 27.55
C ASN A 222 7.41 -4.50 27.11
N LYS A 223 6.73 -3.39 27.39
CA LYS A 223 5.36 -3.15 26.92
C LYS A 223 5.31 -3.07 25.39
N LEU A 224 6.23 -2.35 24.76
CA LEU A 224 6.34 -2.25 23.31
C LEU A 224 6.56 -3.63 22.64
N ILE A 225 7.37 -4.49 23.27
CA ILE A 225 7.59 -5.87 22.82
C ILE A 225 6.30 -6.68 22.91
N ASP A 226 5.57 -6.59 24.03
CA ASP A 226 4.29 -7.30 24.20
C ASP A 226 3.26 -6.86 23.14
N ASP A 227 3.11 -5.55 22.93
CA ASP A 227 2.19 -4.97 21.96
C ASP A 227 2.54 -5.44 20.53
N SER A 228 3.83 -5.48 20.21
CA SER A 228 4.34 -5.97 18.91
C SER A 228 4.08 -7.47 18.70
N LEU A 229 4.13 -8.27 19.76
CA LEU A 229 3.81 -9.70 19.72
C LEU A 229 2.31 -9.96 19.60
N ILE A 230 1.46 -9.12 20.20
CA ILE A 230 -0.01 -9.22 20.09
C ILE A 230 -0.46 -8.83 18.67
N LEU A 231 0.03 -7.72 18.13
CA LEU A 231 -0.30 -7.22 16.78
C LEU A 231 0.15 -8.17 15.66
N SER A 232 1.25 -8.91 15.87
CA SER A 232 1.70 -9.93 14.91
C SER A 232 0.84 -11.21 14.93
N ARG A 233 0.22 -11.54 16.06
CA ARG A 233 -0.70 -12.69 16.20
C ARG A 233 -2.13 -12.37 15.72
N SER A 234 -2.63 -11.17 15.94
CA SER A 234 -4.01 -10.80 15.59
C SER A 234 -4.26 -10.73 14.07
N LYS A 235 -3.25 -10.39 13.27
CA LYS A 235 -3.32 -10.42 11.79
C LYS A 235 -3.01 -11.78 11.16
N GLN A 236 -2.64 -12.79 11.95
CA GLN A 236 -2.34 -14.16 11.48
C GLN A 236 -3.53 -15.12 11.59
N LYS A 237 -4.66 -14.71 12.17
CA LYS A 237 -5.91 -15.45 12.03
C LYS A 237 -6.60 -15.00 10.73
N PRO A 238 -6.61 -15.81 9.65
CA PRO A 238 -7.78 -15.76 8.79
C PRO A 238 -8.98 -16.19 9.63
N ASP A 239 -10.12 -15.56 9.43
CA ASP A 239 -11.40 -16.11 9.86
C ASP A 239 -11.53 -17.52 9.29
N ALA A 240 -11.16 -18.51 10.11
CA ALA A 240 -11.66 -19.85 10.04
C ALA A 240 -12.83 -19.90 11.01
N SER A 241 -13.97 -19.42 10.55
CA SER A 241 -15.27 -19.82 11.06
C SER A 241 -16.14 -20.12 9.85
N GLU A 242 -16.24 -21.42 9.59
CA GLU A 242 -17.37 -22.07 8.90
C GLU A 242 -18.71 -21.63 9.49
#